data_AF-A0A9N9JNX1-F1
#
_entry.id   AF-A0A9N9JNX1-F1
#
_cell.length_a   1.000
_cell.length_b   1.000
_cell.length_c   1.000
_cell.angle_alpha   90.00
_cell.angle_beta   90.00
_cell.angle_gamma   90.00
#
_symmetry.space_group_name_H-M   'P 1'
#
loop_
_entity.id
_entity.type
_entity.pdbx_description
1 polymer ?
#
loop_
_entity_poly.entity_id
_entity_poly.type
_entity_poly.pdbx_seq_one_letter_code
_entity_poly.pdbx_strand_id
1 'polypeptide(L)'
;MGKLKEKGKAGAATNYITRNQALKKLQLTLADFRQVKLIIICRIYPREPQNRKKANKGSTAPATFYYIKDIKYLAHEPILRKFREHKTFLRKLCKALGKRQLSIARNLEKNKPIYTLDHIIKERYPTFTDALRDLDDALSTIFLFSTFPSTDKVKSET
;
A
#
# COMPACT_ATOMS: atom_id res chain seq x y z
N MET A 1 -43.48 2.18 9.49
CA MET A 1 -42.83 3.11 8.54
C MET A 1 -41.38 3.32 8.96
N GLY A 2 -40.39 2.97 8.15
CA GLY A 2 -38.97 3.16 8.48
C GLY A 2 -38.57 4.64 8.46
N LYS A 3 -37.69 5.07 9.38
CA LYS A 3 -37.18 6.45 9.45
C LYS A 3 -36.57 6.90 8.10
N LEU A 4 -36.81 8.16 7.72
CA LEU A 4 -36.23 8.77 6.52
C LEU A 4 -34.70 8.67 6.55
N LYS A 5 -34.09 8.10 5.51
CA LYS A 5 -32.63 7.99 5.38
C LYS A 5 -32.06 9.22 4.70
N GLU A 6 -31.02 9.80 5.29
CA GLU A 6 -30.29 10.92 4.69
C GLU A 6 -29.59 10.51 3.38
N LYS A 7 -29.51 11.45 2.44
CA LYS A 7 -28.84 11.26 1.15
C LYS A 7 -27.36 10.94 1.36
N GLY A 8 -26.87 9.92 0.67
CA GLY A 8 -25.46 9.48 0.74
C GLY A 8 -25.13 8.52 1.89
N LYS A 9 -26.07 8.21 2.79
CA LYS A 9 -25.91 7.18 3.84
C LYS A 9 -26.32 5.77 3.38
N ALA A 10 -26.65 5.57 2.11
CA ALA A 10 -27.00 4.26 1.54
C ALA A 10 -26.54 4.11 0.09
N GLY A 11 -26.28 2.86 -0.32
CA GLY A 11 -25.98 2.47 -1.70
C GLY A 11 -24.51 2.67 -2.11
N ALA A 12 -24.27 3.06 -3.36
CA ALA A 12 -22.91 3.22 -3.88
C ALA A 12 -22.05 4.20 -3.05
N ALA A 13 -22.66 5.22 -2.43
CA ALA A 13 -21.96 6.18 -1.58
C ALA A 13 -21.34 5.55 -0.31
N THR A 14 -21.87 4.43 0.18
CA THR A 14 -21.35 3.71 1.36
C THR A 14 -20.39 2.59 1.01
N ASN A 15 -20.34 2.17 -0.26
CA ASN A 15 -19.51 1.05 -0.68
C ASN A 15 -18.14 1.50 -1.16
N TYR A 16 -18.06 2.71 -1.74
CA TYR A 16 -16.85 3.25 -2.31
C TYR A 16 -16.28 4.40 -1.50
N ILE A 17 -14.96 4.56 -1.59
CA ILE A 17 -14.20 5.62 -0.95
C ILE A 17 -13.15 6.14 -1.92
N THR A 18 -12.97 7.46 -1.95
CA THR A 18 -11.98 8.07 -2.84
C THR A 18 -10.57 7.85 -2.32
N ARG A 19 -9.58 7.86 -3.22
CA ARG A 19 -8.15 7.74 -2.87
C ARG A 19 -7.71 8.69 -1.75
N ASN A 20 -8.15 9.95 -1.78
CA ASN A 20 -7.75 10.93 -0.77
C ASN A 20 -8.35 10.62 0.60
N GLN A 21 -9.56 10.08 0.64
CA GLN A 21 -10.19 9.64 1.89
C GLN A 21 -9.55 8.35 2.41
N ALA A 22 -9.17 7.43 1.52
CA ALA A 22 -8.40 6.22 1.83
C ALA A 22 -7.07 6.56 2.54
N LEU A 23 -6.31 7.49 1.95
CA LEU A 23 -5.04 7.97 2.49
C LEU A 23 -5.19 8.52 3.92
N LYS A 24 -6.20 9.38 4.12
CA LYS A 24 -6.50 9.97 5.43
C LYS A 24 -6.87 8.91 6.47
N LYS A 25 -7.65 7.90 6.10
CA LYS A 25 -8.03 6.81 7.01
C LYS A 25 -6.85 5.93 7.41
N LEU A 26 -5.97 5.58 6.47
CA LEU A 26 -4.82 4.71 6.71
C LEU A 26 -3.62 5.45 7.33
N GLN A 27 -3.64 6.79 7.30
CA GLN A 27 -2.57 7.67 7.76
C GLN A 27 -1.24 7.43 7.02
N LEU A 28 -1.33 7.23 5.70
CA LEU A 28 -0.20 6.97 4.82
C LEU A 28 0.08 8.17 3.91
N THR A 29 1.34 8.31 3.48
CA THR A 29 1.68 9.25 2.40
C THR A 29 1.23 8.70 1.05
N LEU A 30 1.18 9.53 0.00
CA LEU A 30 0.86 9.06 -1.35
C LEU A 30 1.90 8.08 -1.90
N ALA A 31 3.17 8.32 -1.56
CA ALA A 31 4.28 7.44 -1.90
C ALA A 31 4.08 6.10 -1.20
N ASP A 32 3.88 6.09 0.12
CA ASP A 32 3.60 4.86 0.87
C ASP A 32 2.33 4.19 0.34
N PHE A 33 1.24 4.89 0.08
CA PHE A 33 0.03 4.25 -0.48
C PHE A 33 0.22 3.64 -1.87
N ARG A 34 1.25 4.05 -2.62
CA ARG A 34 1.68 3.41 -3.88
C ARG A 34 2.77 2.35 -3.67
N GLN A 35 3.74 2.61 -2.81
CA GLN A 35 4.96 1.83 -2.51
C GLN A 35 4.71 0.71 -1.52
N VAL A 36 3.88 0.97 -0.50
CA VAL A 36 3.06 -0.06 0.09
C VAL A 36 2.27 -0.60 -1.09
N LYS A 37 2.90 -1.61 -1.68
CA LYS A 37 2.59 -2.37 -2.85
C LYS A 37 1.35 -3.19 -2.53
N LEU A 38 0.31 -2.54 -2.03
CA LEU A 38 -0.96 -3.06 -1.51
C LEU A 38 -1.94 -3.39 -2.61
N ILE A 39 -1.70 -2.82 -3.78
CA ILE A 39 -2.40 -3.18 -5.00
C ILE A 39 -1.84 -4.52 -5.52
N ILE A 40 -0.55 -4.82 -5.31
CA ILE A 40 0.09 -6.05 -5.81
C ILE A 40 0.10 -7.17 -4.73
N ILE A 41 0.27 -6.82 -3.46
CA ILE A 41 0.42 -7.77 -2.35
C ILE A 41 -0.96 -8.18 -1.80
N CYS A 42 -1.88 -7.23 -1.55
CA CYS A 42 -3.24 -7.51 -1.06
C CYS A 42 -4.34 -7.42 -2.14
N ARG A 43 -3.98 -7.33 -3.43
CA ARG A 43 -4.92 -7.27 -4.59
C ARG A 43 -6.00 -6.16 -4.49
N ILE A 44 -5.69 -5.01 -3.89
CA ILE A 44 -6.64 -3.89 -3.82
C ILE A 44 -6.53 -3.03 -5.07
N TYR A 45 -7.39 -3.28 -6.06
CA TYR A 45 -7.41 -2.51 -7.30
C TYR A 45 -8.38 -1.33 -7.25
N PRO A 46 -8.08 -0.23 -7.96
CA PRO A 46 -9.07 0.80 -8.18
C PRO A 46 -10.27 0.21 -8.92
N ARG A 47 -11.49 0.58 -8.47
CA ARG A 47 -12.74 0.10 -9.05
C ARG A 47 -13.58 1.27 -9.51
N GLU A 48 -14.26 1.09 -10.64
CA GLU A 48 -15.19 2.08 -11.14
C GLU A 48 -16.59 1.81 -10.61
N PRO A 49 -17.20 2.75 -9.86
CA PRO A 49 -18.59 2.61 -9.46
C PRO A 49 -19.51 2.78 -10.67
N GLN A 50 -20.54 1.93 -10.78
CA GLN A 50 -21.55 2.04 -11.83
C GLN A 50 -22.15 3.47 -11.92
N ASN A 51 -22.35 4.11 -10.77
CA ASN A 51 -22.86 5.47 -10.67
C ASN A 51 -21.86 6.41 -9.99
N ARG A 52 -20.93 6.98 -10.79
CA ARG A 52 -19.87 7.89 -10.30
C ARG A 52 -20.40 9.10 -9.53
N LYS A 53 -21.48 9.74 -10.02
CA LYS A 53 -22.11 10.89 -9.35
C LYS A 53 -22.60 10.55 -7.94
N LYS A 54 -23.20 9.36 -7.74
CA LYS A 54 -23.69 8.92 -6.42
C LYS A 54 -22.53 8.61 -5.47
N ALA A 55 -21.47 7.97 -5.97
CA ALA A 55 -20.28 7.66 -5.18
C ALA A 55 -19.50 8.92 -4.76
N ASN A 56 -19.44 9.94 -5.62
CA ASN A 56 -18.69 11.17 -5.39
C ASN A 56 -19.55 12.32 -4.83
N LYS A 57 -20.64 12.01 -4.11
CA LYS A 57 -21.53 12.99 -3.48
C LYS A 57 -22.01 14.11 -4.42
N GLY A 58 -22.28 13.76 -5.68
CA GLY A 58 -22.78 14.68 -6.72
C GLY A 58 -21.71 15.22 -7.68
N SER A 59 -20.41 15.03 -7.40
CA SER A 59 -19.35 15.52 -8.28
C SER A 59 -19.05 14.59 -9.46
N THR A 60 -18.86 15.16 -10.65
CA THR A 60 -18.48 14.45 -11.88
C THR A 60 -16.96 14.41 -12.10
N ALA A 61 -16.17 14.98 -11.17
CA ALA A 61 -14.72 15.02 -11.30
C ALA A 61 -14.10 13.61 -11.42
N PRO A 62 -13.05 13.44 -12.24
CA PRO A 62 -12.35 12.17 -12.35
C PRO A 62 -11.67 11.84 -11.02
N ALA A 63 -12.10 10.75 -10.40
CA ALA A 63 -11.57 10.30 -9.12
C ALA A 63 -11.40 8.78 -9.13
N THR A 64 -10.34 8.32 -8.47
CA THR A 64 -10.10 6.88 -8.25
C THR A 64 -10.84 6.43 -6.99
N PHE A 65 -11.64 5.38 -7.14
CA PHE A 65 -12.41 4.79 -6.04
C PHE A 65 -11.86 3.41 -5.66
N TYR A 66 -12.01 3.09 -4.38
CA TYR A 66 -11.72 1.79 -3.80
C TYR A 66 -12.95 1.32 -3.02
N TYR A 67 -13.07 0.02 -2.76
CA TYR A 67 -14.11 -0.45 -1.84
C TYR A 67 -13.72 -0.16 -0.40
N ILE A 68 -14.71 0.22 0.41
CA ILE A 68 -14.51 0.48 1.83
C ILE A 68 -14.12 -0.81 2.57
N LYS A 69 -14.67 -1.96 2.17
CA LYS A 69 -14.31 -3.27 2.75
C LYS A 69 -12.82 -3.59 2.60
N ASP A 70 -12.24 -3.33 1.43
CA ASP A 70 -10.85 -3.64 1.13
C ASP A 70 -9.91 -2.73 1.94
N ILE A 71 -10.28 -1.45 2.10
CA ILE A 71 -9.54 -0.52 2.96
C ILE A 71 -9.65 -0.89 4.44
N LYS A 72 -10.80 -1.42 4.87
CA LYS A 72 -10.97 -1.88 6.24
C LYS A 72 -10.11 -3.10 6.51
N TYR A 73 -10.09 -4.07 5.59
CA TYR A 73 -9.19 -5.23 5.67
C TYR A 73 -7.73 -4.78 5.83
N LEU A 74 -7.32 -3.87 4.97
CA LEU A 74 -6.00 -3.28 5.00
C LEU A 74 -5.65 -2.59 6.34
N ALA A 75 -6.60 -1.93 6.99
CA ALA A 75 -6.32 -1.26 8.26
C ALA A 75 -5.82 -2.22 9.35
N HIS A 76 -6.09 -3.53 9.22
CA HIS A 76 -5.68 -4.57 10.15
C HIS A 76 -4.38 -5.30 9.75
N GLU A 77 -3.82 -5.02 8.57
CA GLU A 77 -2.61 -5.69 8.09
C GLU A 77 -1.36 -5.33 8.93
N PRO A 78 -0.55 -6.32 9.36
CA PRO A 78 0.62 -6.08 10.20
C PRO A 78 1.73 -5.32 9.48
N ILE A 79 1.78 -5.39 8.15
CA ILE A 79 2.70 -4.63 7.30
C ILE A 79 2.58 -3.13 7.57
N LEU A 80 1.37 -2.62 7.81
CA LEU A 80 1.12 -1.20 8.03
C LEU A 80 1.86 -0.70 9.28
N ARG A 81 1.95 -1.54 10.32
CA ARG A 81 2.72 -1.25 11.53
C ARG A 81 4.21 -1.17 11.23
N LYS A 82 4.75 -2.08 10.40
CA LYS A 82 6.16 -2.05 9.99
C LYS A 82 6.53 -0.80 9.19
N PHE A 83 5.65 -0.31 8.32
CA PHE A 83 5.85 0.98 7.65
C PHE A 83 5.91 2.16 8.63
N ARG A 84 5.06 2.14 9.67
CA ARG A 84 5.10 3.17 10.72
C ARG A 84 6.40 3.10 11.52
N GLU A 85 6.84 1.90 11.90
CA GLU A 85 8.14 1.67 12.56
C GLU A 85 9.28 2.21 11.68
N HIS A 86 9.29 1.88 10.39
CA HIS A 86 10.28 2.36 9.44
C HIS A 86 10.30 3.90 9.33
N LYS A 87 9.13 4.54 9.28
CA LYS A 87 9.03 6.01 9.27
C LYS A 87 9.58 6.64 10.54
N THR A 88 9.34 6.04 11.71
CA THR A 88 9.94 6.52 12.97
C THR A 88 11.46 6.32 12.99
N PHE A 89 11.95 5.21 12.43
CA PHE A 89 13.36 4.93 12.26
C PHE A 89 14.03 6.01 11.40
N LEU A 90 13.48 6.32 10.22
CA LEU A 90 13.99 7.37 9.34
C LEU A 90 14.03 8.74 10.04
N ARG A 91 12.99 9.10 10.80
CA ARG A 91 12.98 10.35 11.58
C ARG A 91 14.09 10.39 12.63
N LYS A 92 14.32 9.29 13.35
CA LYS A 92 15.41 9.19 14.34
C LYS A 92 16.78 9.27 13.68
N LEU A 93 16.95 8.59 12.55
CA LEU A 93 18.18 8.62 11.76
C LEU A 93 18.49 10.04 11.28
N CYS A 94 17.53 10.72 10.63
CA CYS A 94 17.69 12.10 10.19
C CYS A 94 18.02 13.05 11.36
N LYS A 95 17.41 12.85 12.53
CA LYS A 95 17.71 13.64 13.73
C LYS A 95 19.14 13.41 14.24
N ALA A 96 19.61 12.16 14.26
CA ALA A 96 20.98 11.82 14.69
C ALA A 96 22.02 12.38 13.71
N LEU A 97 21.76 12.25 12.40
CA LEU A 97 22.61 12.81 11.34
C LEU A 97 22.66 14.34 11.40
N GLY A 98 21.51 15.01 11.59
CA GLY A 98 21.46 16.47 11.76
C GLY A 98 22.22 16.97 12.99
N LYS A 99 22.31 16.15 14.05
CA LYS A 99 23.13 16.41 15.24
C LYS A 99 24.59 15.97 15.10
N ARG A 100 24.99 15.43 13.94
CA ARG A 100 26.34 14.88 13.67
C ARG A 100 26.77 13.75 14.62
N GLN A 101 25.80 13.00 15.19
CA GLN A 101 26.07 11.88 16.08
C GLN A 101 26.21 10.57 15.29
N LEU A 102 27.42 10.35 14.73
CA LEU A 102 27.69 9.23 13.81
C LEU A 102 27.59 7.85 14.48
N SER A 103 28.00 7.74 15.75
CA SER A 103 27.94 6.46 16.50
C SER A 103 26.51 5.97 16.69
N ILE A 104 25.61 6.87 17.08
CA ILE A 104 24.18 6.58 17.27
C ILE A 104 23.52 6.27 15.92
N ALA A 105 23.86 7.00 14.86
CA ALA A 105 23.34 6.74 13.52
C ALA A 105 23.72 5.33 13.04
N ARG A 106 24.99 4.91 13.20
CA ARG A 106 25.43 3.54 12.86
C ARG A 106 24.70 2.48 13.66
N ASN A 107 24.46 2.72 14.96
CA ASN A 107 23.71 1.75 15.79
C ASN A 107 22.23 1.67 15.38
N LEU A 108 21.63 2.80 15.00
CA LEU A 108 20.28 2.82 14.45
C LEU A 108 20.22 2.04 13.13
N GLU A 109 21.17 2.24 12.22
CA GLU A 109 21.22 1.51 10.93
C GLU A 109 21.27 -0.01 11.11
N LYS A 110 22.02 -0.50 12.11
CA LYS A 110 22.04 -1.93 12.48
C LYS A 110 20.66 -2.44 12.91
N ASN A 111 19.85 -1.59 13.52
CA ASN A 111 18.50 -1.91 14.01
C ASN A 111 17.40 -1.53 12.99
N LYS A 112 17.73 -1.49 11.70
CA LYS A 112 16.75 -1.20 10.64
C LYS A 112 15.61 -2.23 10.69
N PRO A 113 14.35 -1.80 10.79
CA PRO A 113 13.23 -2.73 10.79
C PRO A 113 13.10 -3.35 9.39
N ILE A 114 13.23 -4.67 9.32
CA ILE A 114 12.95 -5.48 8.14
C ILE A 114 11.51 -5.98 8.24
N TYR A 115 10.77 -5.94 7.14
CA TYR A 115 9.45 -6.53 7.03
C TYR A 115 9.52 -7.73 6.10
N THR A 116 8.81 -8.80 6.44
CA THR A 116 8.66 -9.99 5.60
C THR A 116 7.29 -10.00 4.93
N LEU A 117 7.19 -10.66 3.78
CA LEU A 117 5.95 -10.74 2.98
C LEU A 117 5.33 -12.14 3.01
N ASP A 118 5.85 -13.05 3.83
CA ASP A 118 5.53 -14.48 3.78
C ASP A 118 4.05 -14.77 4.05
N HIS A 119 3.46 -14.06 5.02
CA HIS A 119 2.06 -14.20 5.37
C HIS A 119 1.15 -13.83 4.20
N ILE A 120 1.42 -12.72 3.51
CA ILE A 120 0.57 -12.33 2.38
C ILE A 120 0.75 -13.27 1.18
N ILE A 121 1.97 -13.75 0.94
CA ILE A 121 2.20 -14.69 -0.17
C ILE A 121 1.38 -15.97 0.06
N LYS A 122 1.36 -16.48 1.30
CA LYS A 122 0.57 -17.66 1.68
C LYS A 122 -0.93 -17.42 1.60
N GLU A 123 -1.41 -16.24 2.01
CA GLU A 123 -2.82 -15.87 1.87
C GLU A 123 -3.24 -15.72 0.40
N ARG A 124 -2.32 -15.24 -0.46
CA ARG A 124 -2.57 -15.05 -1.89
C ARG A 124 -2.57 -16.37 -2.66
N TYR A 125 -1.65 -17.27 -2.35
CA TYR A 125 -1.51 -18.56 -3.01
C TYR A 125 -1.66 -19.69 -2.00
N PRO A 126 -2.91 -20.07 -1.65
CA PRO A 126 -3.15 -21.13 -0.68
C PRO A 126 -2.67 -22.50 -1.17
N THR A 127 -2.60 -22.69 -2.50
CA THR A 127 -2.11 -23.93 -3.12
C THR A 127 -0.85 -23.68 -3.95
N PHE A 128 0.00 -24.70 -4.05
CA PHE A 128 1.21 -24.65 -4.87
C PHE A 128 0.88 -24.47 -6.37
N THR A 129 -0.21 -25.06 -6.84
CA THR A 129 -0.68 -24.90 -8.23
C THR A 129 -1.05 -23.46 -8.55
N ASP A 130 -1.65 -22.72 -7.60
CA ASP A 130 -1.97 -21.30 -7.81
C ASP A 130 -0.70 -20.45 -7.88
N ALA A 131 0.33 -20.79 -7.09
CA ALA A 131 1.61 -20.12 -7.15
C ALA A 131 2.33 -20.36 -8.49
N LEU A 132 2.27 -21.59 -9.03
CA LEU A 132 2.88 -21.93 -10.33
C LEU A 132 2.23 -21.17 -11.50
N ARG A 133 0.91 -20.95 -11.46
CA ARG A 133 0.19 -20.25 -12.54
C ARG A 133 0.61 -18.79 -12.68
N ASP A 134 0.92 -18.11 -11.58
CA ASP A 134 1.36 -16.71 -11.56
C ASP A 134 2.91 -16.59 -11.67
N LEU A 135 3.66 -17.70 -11.83
CA LEU A 135 5.13 -17.70 -11.80
C LEU A 135 5.77 -17.05 -13.04
N ASP A 136 5.15 -17.19 -14.21
CA ASP A 136 5.70 -16.71 -15.49
C ASP A 136 5.90 -15.18 -15.52
N ASP A 137 4.94 -14.41 -14.98
CA ASP A 137 5.02 -12.95 -14.86
C ASP A 137 6.17 -12.51 -13.92
N ALA A 138 6.42 -13.28 -12.86
CA ALA A 138 7.54 -13.03 -11.96
C ALA A 138 8.89 -13.30 -12.64
N LEU A 139 9.01 -14.41 -13.37
CA LEU A 139 10.24 -14.79 -14.06
C LEU A 139 10.58 -13.80 -15.17
N SER A 140 9.63 -13.45 -16.03
CA SER A 140 9.85 -12.48 -17.10
C SER A 140 10.35 -11.12 -16.59
N THR A 141 9.81 -10.64 -15.47
CA THR A 141 10.27 -9.40 -14.83
C THR A 141 11.70 -9.52 -14.28
N ILE A 142 12.04 -10.64 -13.64
CA ILE A 142 13.40 -10.87 -13.12
C ILE A 142 14.41 -10.92 -14.26
N PHE A 143 14.11 -11.65 -15.33
CA PHE A 143 14.97 -11.71 -16.52
C PHE A 143 15.16 -10.34 -17.14
N LEU A 144 14.09 -9.56 -17.28
CA LEU A 144 14.17 -8.19 -17.77
C LEU A 144 15.14 -7.35 -16.93
N PHE A 145 15.00 -7.34 -15.60
CA PHE A 145 15.91 -6.58 -14.72
C PHE A 145 17.35 -7.10 -14.74
N SER A 146 17.57 -8.39 -14.95
CA SER A 146 18.92 -8.98 -15.05
C SER A 146 19.71 -8.49 -16.27
N THR A 147 19.01 -8.12 -17.35
CA THR A 147 19.63 -7.62 -18.58
C THR A 147 19.97 -6.14 -18.56
N PHE A 148 19.37 -5.37 -17.64
CA PHE A 148 19.57 -3.93 -17.60
C PHE A 148 20.83 -3.54 -16.80
N PRO A 149 21.60 -2.54 -17.25
CA PRO A 149 22.73 -2.03 -16.50
C PRO A 149 22.27 -1.28 -15.24
N SER A 150 23.14 -1.23 -14.23
CA SER A 150 22.88 -0.44 -13.02
C SER A 150 22.83 1.05 -13.33
N THR A 151 21.88 1.75 -12.74
CA THR A 151 21.65 3.20 -12.90
C THR A 151 21.50 3.84 -11.52
N ASP A 152 21.50 5.18 -11.43
CA ASP A 152 21.32 5.88 -10.14
C ASP A 152 20.04 5.49 -9.37
N LYS A 153 19.00 5.07 -10.11
CA LYS A 153 17.74 4.59 -9.54
C LYS A 153 17.76 3.10 -9.18
N VAL A 154 18.53 2.29 -9.92
CA VAL A 154 18.63 0.84 -9.75
C VAL A 154 20.09 0.49 -9.48
N LYS A 155 20.42 0.39 -8.20
CA LYS A 155 21.78 0.10 -7.74
C LYS A 155 22.02 -1.41 -7.74
N SER A 156 23.24 -1.81 -8.10
CA SER A 156 23.70 -3.17 -7.84
C SER A 156 23.85 -3.36 -6.32
N GLU A 157 23.23 -4.40 -5.78
CA GLU A 157 23.55 -4.87 -4.44
C GLU A 157 24.87 -5.64 -4.53
N THR A 158 25.96 -4.99 -4.13
CA THR A 158 27.27 -5.61 -3.88
C THR A 158 27.37 -6.09 -2.46
#